data_AF-A0A2G5U275-F1
#
_entry.id   AF-A0A2G5U275-F1
#
_cell.length_a   1.000
_cell.length_b   1.000
_cell.length_c   1.000
_cell.angle_alpha   90.00
_cell.angle_beta   90.00
_cell.angle_gamma   90.00
#
_symmetry.space_group_name_H-M   'P 1'
#
loop_
_entity.id
_entity.type
_entity.pdbx_description
1 polymer ?
#
loop_
_entity_poly.entity_id
_entity_poly.type
_entity_poly.pdbx_seq_one_letter_code
_entity_poly.pdbx_strand_id
1 'polypeptide(L)'
;MPCPAASNDSDFPLLPMTGGSTYNSTTVSHRDVEHEGSFKASIHGNFDDDVAFRRKTMDEQNIAEKKSTPVVIFINFAIVALVAITWCLSTQFSKTALNFDKKNFNAPYFMMWFNTNLMLLCFPAYIIVDKIRSRRSVGDIVGETFRTFGKKKGFSIRNMFVYVTPFVFFWVGANYPYVRALLLITPSVATSISACNAAFVYILAIILLGDTFNIFKIFSVVLAIGGVVVISMDNELKIEWLGILFAFLSAFMAAVYKVSFKKIIGNASLGDVSLFMTCLGFLNLTINWIPSLILALTGVETLHFAYAPWGPMVGAALLSMAFNFTINFGIALLNPLVISVGMLLGIPLNTLIDIIFRNLDATPLFIIGTCLICLSFLLIIIPYDKLGINGNCWKNNKTSAEEICEKM
;
A
#
# COMPACT_ATOMS: atom_id res chain seq x y z
N MET A 1 -43.87 22.27 60.09
CA MET A 1 -44.96 23.08 59.52
C MET A 1 -44.51 23.60 58.17
N PRO A 2 -45.26 23.44 57.07
CA PRO A 2 -46.04 22.28 56.62
C PRO A 2 -45.55 21.72 55.25
N CYS A 3 -45.94 20.48 54.94
CA CYS A 3 -45.99 19.90 53.58
C CYS A 3 -47.10 20.56 52.71
N PRO A 4 -47.34 20.15 51.45
CA PRO A 4 -48.17 18.94 51.16
C PRO A 4 -47.69 18.10 49.95
N ALA A 5 -47.76 16.75 50.01
CA ALA A 5 -48.82 15.83 49.50
C ALA A 5 -48.67 15.50 47.98
N ALA A 6 -48.88 14.29 47.45
CA ALA A 6 -49.88 13.26 47.79
C ALA A 6 -49.49 11.86 47.25
N SER A 7 -49.81 10.77 47.99
CA SER A 7 -50.79 9.69 47.69
C SER A 7 -50.37 8.65 46.63
N ASN A 8 -50.62 7.34 46.70
CA ASN A 8 -51.20 6.39 47.67
C ASN A 8 -50.98 4.98 47.06
N ASP A 9 -50.78 3.96 47.92
CA ASP A 9 -51.42 2.62 47.98
C ASP A 9 -51.77 1.85 46.67
N SER A 10 -51.67 0.53 46.51
CA SER A 10 -51.63 -0.67 47.38
C SER A 10 -51.17 -1.86 46.49
N ASP A 11 -50.57 -2.97 46.94
CA ASP A 11 -51.17 -4.10 47.66
C ASP A 11 -50.06 -5.08 48.12
N PHE A 12 -50.10 -5.46 49.40
CA PHE A 12 -49.54 -6.70 49.99
C PHE A 12 -50.56 -7.86 49.73
N PRO A 13 -50.29 -9.18 49.91
CA PRO A 13 -49.61 -9.73 51.10
C PRO A 13 -48.90 -11.14 51.05
N LEU A 14 -48.15 -11.45 52.14
CA LEU A 14 -47.95 -12.76 52.82
C LEU A 14 -46.98 -13.87 52.29
N LEU A 15 -45.77 -13.89 52.88
CA LEU A 15 -45.11 -14.90 53.78
C LEU A 15 -45.66 -16.37 53.87
N PRO A 16 -44.96 -17.29 54.59
CA PRO A 16 -43.82 -18.15 54.22
C PRO A 16 -44.20 -19.65 54.39
N MET A 17 -43.36 -20.65 54.07
CA MET A 17 -43.43 -21.96 54.78
C MET A 17 -42.15 -22.79 54.62
N THR A 18 -41.73 -23.28 55.77
CA THR A 18 -40.70 -24.26 56.09
C THR A 18 -41.02 -25.67 55.62
N GLY A 19 -40.00 -26.47 55.29
CA GLY A 19 -40.09 -27.93 55.18
C GLY A 19 -38.71 -28.55 55.21
N GLY A 20 -38.36 -29.21 56.32
CA GLY A 20 -37.06 -29.84 56.53
C GLY A 20 -37.05 -31.36 56.33
N SER A 21 -35.82 -31.88 56.41
CA SER A 21 -35.39 -33.25 56.71
C SER A 21 -35.53 -34.32 55.62
N THR A 22 -34.39 -34.84 55.15
CA THR A 22 -33.95 -36.22 55.50
C THR A 22 -32.49 -36.48 55.11
N TYR A 23 -31.75 -37.09 56.03
CA TYR A 23 -30.42 -37.64 55.82
C TYR A 23 -30.49 -38.88 54.90
N ASN A 24 -29.56 -39.01 53.97
CA ASN A 24 -28.93 -40.30 53.69
C ASN A 24 -27.55 -40.13 53.05
N SER A 25 -26.59 -40.77 53.68
CA SER A 25 -25.19 -40.86 53.29
C SER A 25 -25.04 -41.73 52.05
N THR A 26 -24.46 -41.17 50.99
CA THR A 26 -23.68 -41.96 50.03
C THR A 26 -22.50 -41.12 49.58
N THR A 27 -21.31 -41.57 49.96
CA THR A 27 -20.00 -41.07 49.56
C THR A 27 -19.90 -40.92 48.04
N VAL A 28 -19.71 -39.70 47.55
CA VAL A 28 -19.20 -39.41 46.20
C VAL A 28 -18.11 -38.35 46.31
N SER A 29 -17.01 -38.66 45.63
CA SER A 29 -15.71 -37.98 45.62
C SER A 29 -15.77 -36.48 45.34
N HIS A 30 -14.96 -35.70 46.07
CA HIS A 30 -14.77 -34.25 45.94
C HIS A 30 -14.02 -33.84 44.65
N ARG A 31 -14.57 -34.16 43.46
CA ARG A 31 -14.04 -33.70 42.16
C ARG A 31 -15.08 -33.12 41.19
N ASP A 32 -16.36 -33.07 41.54
CA ASP A 32 -17.40 -32.75 40.54
C ASP A 32 -18.03 -31.35 40.68
N VAL A 33 -17.57 -30.50 41.61
CA VAL A 33 -18.13 -29.14 41.81
C VAL A 33 -17.46 -28.07 40.92
N GLU A 34 -16.30 -28.34 40.31
CA GLU A 34 -15.61 -27.37 39.44
C GLU A 34 -16.02 -27.44 37.96
N HIS A 35 -16.72 -28.49 37.52
CA HIS A 35 -17.04 -28.68 36.10
C HIS A 35 -18.34 -28.00 35.64
N GLU A 36 -19.30 -27.72 36.52
CA GLU A 36 -20.60 -27.13 36.12
C GLU A 36 -20.55 -25.60 35.97
N GLY A 37 -19.68 -24.91 36.72
CA GLY A 37 -19.46 -23.46 36.61
C GLY A 37 -18.69 -23.05 35.35
N SER A 38 -17.74 -23.90 34.92
CA SER A 38 -16.93 -23.67 33.71
C SER A 38 -17.71 -23.92 32.42
N PHE A 39 -18.64 -24.89 32.43
CA PHE A 39 -19.43 -25.22 31.24
C PHE A 39 -20.49 -24.15 30.90
N LYS A 40 -21.15 -23.53 31.89
CA LYS A 40 -22.10 -22.43 31.64
C LYS A 40 -21.43 -21.13 31.20
N ALA A 41 -20.24 -20.80 31.71
CA ALA A 41 -19.49 -19.61 31.30
C ALA A 41 -18.92 -19.73 29.87
N SER A 42 -18.48 -20.93 29.48
CA SER A 42 -17.94 -21.20 28.14
C SER A 42 -19.02 -21.15 27.05
N ILE A 43 -20.25 -21.62 27.34
CA ILE A 43 -21.36 -21.56 26.38
C ILE A 43 -21.90 -20.13 26.19
N HIS A 44 -21.94 -19.31 27.25
CA HIS A 44 -22.36 -17.91 27.12
C HIS A 44 -21.32 -17.03 26.40
N GLY A 45 -20.02 -17.25 26.67
CA GLY A 45 -18.93 -16.56 25.97
C GLY A 45 -18.88 -16.87 24.47
N ASN A 46 -19.01 -18.15 24.08
CA ASN A 46 -19.04 -18.53 22.66
C ASN A 46 -20.31 -18.03 21.94
N PHE A 47 -21.45 -17.98 22.62
CA PHE A 47 -22.69 -17.51 22.00
C PHE A 47 -22.68 -15.99 21.79
N ASP A 48 -22.16 -15.21 22.74
CA ASP A 48 -22.02 -13.76 22.60
C ASP A 48 -20.95 -13.40 21.55
N ASP A 49 -19.86 -14.16 21.46
CA ASP A 49 -18.84 -13.98 20.42
C ASP A 49 -19.37 -14.36 19.02
N ASP A 50 -20.17 -15.43 18.89
CA ASP A 50 -20.82 -15.80 17.62
C ASP A 50 -21.90 -14.80 17.20
N VAL A 51 -22.62 -14.22 18.17
CA VAL A 51 -23.63 -13.18 17.92
C VAL A 51 -22.96 -11.85 17.57
N ALA A 52 -21.85 -11.49 18.23
CA ALA A 52 -21.05 -10.31 17.90
C ALA A 52 -20.38 -10.46 16.54
N PHE A 53 -19.89 -11.66 16.19
CA PHE A 53 -19.33 -11.98 14.87
C PHE A 53 -20.41 -11.94 13.78
N ARG A 54 -21.60 -12.51 14.02
CA ARG A 54 -22.75 -12.39 13.10
C ARG A 54 -23.27 -10.97 12.95
N ARG A 55 -23.30 -10.19 14.02
CA ARG A 55 -23.69 -8.78 13.98
C ARG A 55 -22.65 -7.94 13.24
N LYS A 56 -21.35 -8.20 13.43
CA LYS A 56 -20.26 -7.52 12.71
C LYS A 56 -20.22 -7.87 11.22
N THR A 57 -20.49 -9.13 10.88
CA THR A 57 -20.59 -9.57 9.47
C THR A 57 -21.87 -9.05 8.80
N MET A 58 -23.01 -9.03 9.52
CA MET A 58 -24.24 -8.37 9.05
C MET A 58 -24.08 -6.85 8.94
N ASP A 59 -23.32 -6.19 9.81
CA ASP A 59 -23.04 -4.76 9.72
C ASP A 59 -22.06 -4.46 8.59
N GLU A 60 -21.03 -5.29 8.38
CA GLU A 60 -20.14 -5.20 7.21
C GLU A 60 -20.89 -5.44 5.90
N GLN A 61 -21.81 -6.41 5.87
CA GLN A 61 -22.70 -6.67 4.72
C GLN A 61 -23.72 -5.54 4.52
N ASN A 62 -24.37 -5.04 5.58
CA ASN A 62 -25.32 -3.92 5.49
C ASN A 62 -24.63 -2.58 5.15
N ILE A 63 -23.38 -2.36 5.56
CA ILE A 63 -22.58 -1.18 5.15
C ILE A 63 -22.19 -1.30 3.67
N ALA A 64 -21.89 -2.51 3.19
CA ALA A 64 -21.64 -2.77 1.78
C ALA A 64 -22.92 -2.63 0.92
N GLU A 65 -24.08 -2.97 1.48
CA GLU A 65 -25.37 -2.97 0.76
C GLU A 65 -26.10 -1.61 0.83
N LYS A 66 -25.86 -0.79 1.85
CA LYS A 66 -26.59 0.48 2.08
C LYS A 66 -25.87 1.75 1.59
N LYS A 67 -24.65 1.63 1.06
CA LYS A 67 -23.93 2.79 0.46
C LYS A 67 -24.36 2.93 -1.00
N SER A 68 -25.34 3.80 -1.24
CA SER A 68 -25.84 4.22 -2.57
C SER A 68 -24.81 3.99 -3.68
N THR A 69 -25.08 3.00 -4.54
CA THR A 69 -24.23 2.57 -5.66
C THR A 69 -23.58 3.73 -6.44
N PRO A 70 -24.25 4.86 -6.75
CA PRO A 70 -23.61 5.99 -7.42
C PRO A 70 -22.53 6.71 -6.58
N VAL A 71 -22.69 6.79 -5.25
CA VAL A 71 -21.72 7.45 -4.36
C VAL A 71 -20.43 6.63 -4.29
N VAL A 72 -20.53 5.30 -4.27
CA VAL A 72 -19.34 4.42 -4.28
C VAL A 72 -18.61 4.54 -5.62
N ILE A 73 -19.34 4.52 -6.74
CA ILE A 73 -18.74 4.69 -8.08
C ILE A 73 -18.05 6.06 -8.19
N PHE A 74 -18.69 7.12 -7.71
CA PHE A 74 -18.10 8.47 -7.70
C PHE A 74 -16.83 8.54 -6.86
N ILE A 75 -16.83 7.96 -5.64
CA ILE A 75 -15.64 7.90 -4.79
C ILE A 75 -14.52 7.11 -5.47
N ASN A 76 -14.82 5.96 -6.10
CA ASN A 76 -13.83 5.17 -6.82
C ASN A 76 -13.20 5.99 -7.95
N PHE A 77 -14.02 6.65 -8.77
CA PHE A 77 -13.56 7.50 -9.86
C PHE A 77 -12.69 8.67 -9.34
N ALA A 78 -13.14 9.34 -8.27
CA ALA A 78 -12.40 10.45 -7.67
C ALA A 78 -11.02 10.02 -7.15
N ILE A 79 -10.92 8.86 -6.48
CA ILE A 79 -9.65 8.33 -6.01
C ILE A 79 -8.74 7.92 -7.17
N VAL A 80 -9.29 7.26 -8.20
CA VAL A 80 -8.53 6.89 -9.41
C VAL A 80 -7.95 8.12 -10.10
N ALA A 81 -8.77 9.16 -10.30
CA ALA A 81 -8.32 10.42 -10.86
C ALA A 81 -7.26 11.10 -9.99
N LEU A 82 -7.44 11.09 -8.66
CA LEU A 82 -6.47 11.67 -7.73
C LEU A 82 -5.11 10.94 -7.78
N VAL A 83 -5.10 9.60 -7.82
CA VAL A 83 -3.87 8.80 -7.99
C VAL A 83 -3.19 9.15 -9.30
N ALA A 84 -3.93 9.20 -10.40
CA ALA A 84 -3.39 9.48 -11.73
C ALA A 84 -2.78 10.89 -11.82
N ILE A 85 -3.49 11.89 -11.31
CA ILE A 85 -3.07 13.30 -11.31
C ILE A 85 -1.87 13.52 -10.39
N THR A 86 -1.92 13.02 -9.15
CA THR A 86 -0.82 13.21 -8.19
C THR A 86 0.47 12.53 -8.64
N TRP A 87 0.39 11.33 -9.21
CA TRP A 87 1.53 10.66 -9.83
C TRP A 87 2.09 11.46 -11.00
N CYS A 88 1.24 11.83 -11.95
CA CYS A 88 1.62 12.53 -13.17
C CYS A 88 2.27 13.89 -12.87
N LEU A 89 1.60 14.71 -12.06
CA LEU A 89 2.13 16.02 -11.69
C LEU A 89 3.41 15.90 -10.87
N SER A 90 3.54 14.91 -9.97
CA SER A 90 4.78 14.69 -9.21
C SER A 90 5.98 14.48 -10.15
N THR A 91 5.84 13.61 -11.15
CA THR A 91 6.90 13.35 -12.14
C THR A 91 7.18 14.56 -13.00
N GLN A 92 6.15 15.27 -13.47
CA GLN A 92 6.31 16.45 -14.31
C GLN A 92 6.98 17.61 -13.57
N PHE A 93 6.55 17.90 -12.34
CA PHE A 93 7.18 18.89 -11.48
C PHE A 93 8.64 18.51 -11.17
N SER A 94 8.91 17.22 -10.97
CA SER A 94 10.28 16.73 -10.79
C SER A 94 11.15 17.05 -12.02
N LYS A 95 10.67 16.72 -13.23
CA LYS A 95 11.37 17.04 -14.47
C LYS A 95 11.55 18.55 -14.67
N THR A 96 10.53 19.35 -14.35
CA THR A 96 10.59 20.81 -14.44
C THR A 96 11.60 21.38 -13.46
N ALA A 97 11.64 20.91 -12.21
CA ALA A 97 12.63 21.31 -11.23
C ALA A 97 14.07 21.03 -11.71
N LEU A 98 14.32 19.89 -12.34
CA LEU A 98 15.65 19.55 -12.86
C LEU A 98 16.05 20.33 -14.11
N ASN A 99 15.08 20.78 -14.90
CA ASN A 99 15.33 21.50 -16.15
C ASN A 99 15.29 23.03 -16.01
N PHE A 100 14.79 23.56 -14.88
CA PHE A 100 14.58 25.00 -14.68
C PHE A 100 15.89 25.79 -14.76
N ASP A 101 16.95 25.28 -14.13
CA ASP A 101 18.28 25.87 -14.22
C ASP A 101 19.36 24.79 -14.24
N LYS A 102 19.54 24.16 -15.41
CA LYS A 102 20.54 23.10 -15.60
C LYS A 102 21.98 23.54 -15.28
N LYS A 103 22.27 24.84 -15.30
CA LYS A 103 23.61 25.37 -15.04
C LYS A 103 23.89 25.46 -13.53
N ASN A 104 22.89 25.86 -12.74
CA ASN A 104 23.05 26.08 -11.31
C ASN A 104 22.44 24.97 -10.43
N PHE A 105 21.59 24.10 -11.00
CA PHE A 105 20.89 23.03 -10.26
C PHE A 105 20.79 21.73 -11.08
N ASN A 106 21.78 20.86 -10.93
CA ASN A 106 21.78 19.47 -11.42
C ASN A 106 22.04 18.51 -10.25
N ALA A 107 21.07 18.41 -9.33
CA ALA A 107 21.17 17.59 -8.13
C ALA A 107 20.01 16.57 -7.98
N PRO A 108 19.98 15.48 -8.78
CA PRO A 108 18.96 14.44 -8.71
C PRO A 108 18.90 13.72 -7.36
N TYR A 109 20.05 13.48 -6.73
CA TYR A 109 20.10 12.83 -5.43
C TYR A 109 19.52 13.73 -4.35
N PHE A 110 19.89 15.01 -4.34
CA PHE A 110 19.31 15.99 -3.43
C PHE A 110 17.79 16.10 -3.60
N MET A 111 17.30 16.12 -4.84
CA MET A 111 15.86 16.19 -5.09
C MET A 111 15.13 14.92 -4.61
N MET A 112 15.69 13.74 -4.85
CA MET A 112 15.15 12.47 -4.33
C MET A 112 15.11 12.48 -2.80
N TRP A 113 16.20 12.92 -2.15
CA TRP A 113 16.30 13.03 -0.70
C TRP A 113 15.22 13.98 -0.14
N PHE A 114 15.12 15.18 -0.72
CA PHE A 114 14.15 16.20 -0.31
C PHE A 114 12.71 15.71 -0.47
N ASN A 115 12.37 15.11 -1.62
CA ASN A 115 11.02 14.59 -1.88
C ASN A 115 10.65 13.49 -0.87
N THR A 116 11.56 12.55 -0.61
CA THR A 116 11.34 11.45 0.32
C THR A 116 11.14 11.91 1.77
N ASN A 117 11.71 13.06 2.16
CA ASN A 117 11.55 13.58 3.53
C ASN A 117 10.09 13.91 3.88
N LEU A 118 9.25 14.31 2.91
CA LEU A 118 7.83 14.58 3.18
C LEU A 118 7.03 13.31 3.50
N MET A 119 7.58 12.11 3.26
CA MET A 119 6.96 10.86 3.71
C MET A 119 6.88 10.75 5.25
N LEU A 120 7.64 11.56 6.00
CA LEU A 120 7.50 11.70 7.46
C LEU A 120 6.08 12.09 7.89
N LEU A 121 5.34 12.77 7.01
CA LEU A 121 3.99 13.23 7.28
C LEU A 121 2.92 12.16 7.00
N CYS A 122 3.28 10.99 6.46
CA CYS A 122 2.34 9.91 6.14
C CYS A 122 1.59 9.39 7.38
N PHE A 123 2.30 9.14 8.49
CA PHE A 123 1.66 8.64 9.72
C PHE A 123 0.83 9.72 10.45
N PRO A 124 1.31 10.98 10.60
CA PRO A 124 0.46 12.07 11.07
C PRO A 124 -0.81 12.25 10.23
N ALA A 125 -0.69 12.21 8.90
CA ALA A 125 -1.84 12.30 8.00
C ALA A 125 -2.82 11.13 8.18
N TYR A 126 -2.29 9.91 8.37
CA TYR A 126 -3.11 8.73 8.69
C TYR A 126 -3.89 8.91 9.99
N ILE A 127 -3.25 9.39 11.06
CA ILE A 127 -3.91 9.66 12.35
C ILE A 127 -5.03 10.69 12.18
N ILE A 128 -4.78 11.76 11.44
CA ILE A 128 -5.79 12.81 11.21
C ILE A 128 -7.00 12.22 10.48
N VAL A 129 -6.78 11.43 9.43
CA VAL A 129 -7.89 10.84 8.66
C VAL A 129 -8.63 9.77 9.46
N ASP A 130 -7.95 8.92 10.21
CA ASP A 130 -8.62 7.92 11.04
C ASP A 130 -9.36 8.57 12.21
N LYS A 131 -8.83 9.66 12.78
CA LYS A 131 -9.56 10.48 13.77
C LYS A 131 -10.84 11.08 13.17
N ILE A 132 -10.78 11.62 11.95
CA ILE A 132 -11.95 12.19 11.27
C ILE A 132 -12.99 11.11 10.96
N ARG A 133 -12.55 9.91 10.54
CA ARG A 133 -13.43 8.81 10.15
C ARG A 133 -14.05 8.07 11.35
N SER A 134 -13.23 7.74 12.34
CA SER A 134 -13.56 6.82 13.42
C SER A 134 -13.89 7.54 14.72
N ARG A 135 -13.64 8.86 14.83
CA ARG A 135 -13.77 9.70 16.05
C ARG A 135 -13.11 9.11 17.30
N ARG A 136 -12.12 8.23 17.13
CA ARG A 136 -11.36 7.61 18.23
C ARG A 136 -10.28 8.55 18.77
N SER A 137 -9.84 8.31 20.00
CA SER A 137 -8.71 9.05 20.59
C SER A 137 -7.42 8.74 19.86
N VAL A 138 -6.55 9.74 19.70
CA VAL A 138 -5.24 9.61 19.04
C VAL A 138 -4.36 8.57 19.77
N GLY A 139 -4.46 8.52 21.10
CA GLY A 139 -3.70 7.57 21.93
C GLY A 139 -4.04 6.11 21.62
N ASP A 140 -5.31 5.82 21.33
CA ASP A 140 -5.76 4.45 21.04
C ASP A 140 -5.31 3.99 19.66
N ILE A 141 -5.39 4.88 18.64
CA ILE A 141 -4.95 4.59 17.26
C ILE A 141 -3.44 4.33 17.23
N VAL A 142 -2.68 5.18 17.91
CA VAL A 142 -1.22 5.04 18.02
C VAL A 142 -0.88 3.78 18.79
N GLY A 143 -1.48 3.57 19.96
CA GLY A 143 -1.27 2.38 20.79
C GLY A 143 -1.60 1.07 20.05
N GLU A 144 -2.70 1.04 19.31
CA GLU A 144 -3.11 -0.12 18.50
C GLU A 144 -2.15 -0.39 17.35
N THR A 145 -1.69 0.65 16.64
CA THR A 145 -0.74 0.49 15.53
C THR A 145 0.61 -0.02 16.02
N PHE A 146 1.17 0.59 17.08
CA PHE A 146 2.43 0.13 17.67
C PHE A 146 2.31 -1.28 18.24
N ARG A 147 1.18 -1.63 18.86
CA ARG A 147 0.94 -2.99 19.39
C ARG A 147 0.77 -4.01 18.27
N THR A 148 0.11 -3.67 17.17
CA THR A 148 -0.10 -4.57 16.01
C THR A 148 1.22 -4.82 15.28
N PHE A 149 1.99 -3.77 15.02
CA PHE A 149 3.32 -3.87 14.43
C PHE A 149 4.27 -4.68 15.34
N GLY A 150 4.21 -4.42 16.66
CA GLY A 150 5.04 -5.09 17.66
C GLY A 150 4.69 -6.56 17.94
N LYS A 151 3.39 -6.92 17.93
CA LYS A 151 2.94 -8.32 18.09
C LYS A 151 3.41 -9.22 16.95
N LYS A 152 3.56 -8.69 15.73
CA LYS A 152 4.01 -9.48 14.57
C LYS A 152 5.50 -9.87 14.64
N LYS A 153 6.37 -9.13 15.36
CA LYS A 153 7.84 -9.32 15.28
C LYS A 153 8.67 -9.04 16.55
N GLY A 154 8.05 -8.87 17.72
CA GLY A 154 8.74 -8.58 18.98
C GLY A 154 8.98 -7.08 19.18
N PHE A 155 8.51 -6.55 20.30
CA PHE A 155 8.50 -5.11 20.56
C PHE A 155 9.91 -4.60 20.91
N SER A 156 10.63 -4.09 19.90
CA SER A 156 11.77 -3.20 20.13
C SER A 156 11.87 -2.20 18.99
N ILE A 157 11.77 -0.91 19.32
CA ILE A 157 11.96 0.23 18.38
C ILE A 157 13.29 0.08 17.63
N ARG A 158 14.33 -0.44 18.30
CA ARG A 158 15.63 -0.73 17.68
C ARG A 158 15.50 -1.74 16.54
N ASN A 159 14.75 -2.81 16.74
CA ASN A 159 14.57 -3.84 15.71
C ASN A 159 13.77 -3.28 14.54
N MET A 160 12.76 -2.44 14.79
CA MET A 160 12.01 -1.76 13.74
C MET A 160 12.93 -0.94 12.83
N PHE A 161 13.83 -0.13 13.38
CA PHE A 161 14.80 0.61 12.57
C PHE A 161 15.73 -0.33 11.80
N VAL A 162 16.29 -1.36 12.43
CA VAL A 162 17.15 -2.36 11.75
C VAL A 162 16.43 -3.05 10.59
N TYR A 163 15.13 -3.34 10.73
CA TYR A 163 14.33 -3.93 9.66
C TYR A 163 14.05 -2.96 8.51
N VAL A 164 13.85 -1.67 8.79
CA VAL A 164 13.52 -0.66 7.76
C VAL A 164 14.77 -0.16 7.03
N THR A 165 15.94 -0.15 7.67
CA THR A 165 17.21 0.28 7.05
C THR A 165 17.51 -0.34 5.67
N PRO A 166 17.45 -1.67 5.45
CA PRO A 166 17.69 -2.23 4.11
C PRO A 166 16.64 -1.78 3.08
N PHE A 167 15.42 -1.44 3.50
CA PHE A 167 14.41 -0.89 2.60
C PHE A 167 14.72 0.53 2.14
N VAL A 168 15.42 1.32 2.96
CA VAL A 168 15.91 2.64 2.54
C VAL A 168 16.87 2.49 1.35
N PHE A 169 17.73 1.47 1.36
CA PHE A 169 18.62 1.19 0.24
C PHE A 169 17.85 0.86 -1.05
N PHE A 170 16.85 -0.02 -0.97
CA PHE A 170 16.00 -0.32 -2.13
C PHE A 170 15.18 0.89 -2.58
N TRP A 171 14.72 1.72 -1.65
CA TRP A 171 14.00 2.95 -1.95
C TRP A 171 14.86 3.95 -2.72
N VAL A 172 16.09 4.18 -2.26
CA VAL A 172 17.08 5.01 -2.95
C VAL A 172 17.42 4.40 -4.31
N GLY A 173 17.67 3.09 -4.36
CA GLY A 173 17.95 2.35 -5.59
C GLY A 173 16.82 2.39 -6.63
N ALA A 174 15.57 2.62 -6.20
CA ALA A 174 14.46 2.83 -7.10
C ALA A 174 14.31 4.31 -7.51
N ASN A 175 14.34 5.23 -6.55
CA ASN A 175 14.01 6.63 -6.81
C ASN A 175 15.16 7.42 -7.42
N TYR A 176 16.41 7.17 -7.03
CA TYR A 176 17.55 7.90 -7.59
C TYR A 176 17.76 7.64 -9.08
N PRO A 177 17.80 6.37 -9.58
CA PRO A 177 17.84 6.10 -11.00
C PRO A 177 16.62 6.68 -11.73
N TYR A 178 15.44 6.71 -11.12
CA TYR A 178 14.26 7.33 -11.73
C TYR A 178 14.46 8.83 -11.98
N VAL A 179 14.88 9.57 -10.95
CA VAL A 179 15.12 11.03 -11.06
C VAL A 179 16.30 11.32 -11.99
N ARG A 180 17.34 10.48 -12.00
CA ARG A 180 18.42 10.52 -13.01
C ARG A 180 17.90 10.28 -14.42
N ALA A 181 17.02 9.29 -14.63
CA ALA A 181 16.40 9.04 -15.93
C ALA A 181 15.58 10.25 -16.40
N LEU A 182 14.88 10.93 -15.48
CA LEU A 182 14.20 12.17 -15.79
C LEU A 182 15.15 13.29 -16.24
N LEU A 183 16.47 13.23 -16.12
CA LEU A 183 17.32 14.22 -16.80
C LEU A 183 17.42 13.96 -18.30
N LEU A 184 17.46 12.68 -18.68
CA LEU A 184 17.86 12.22 -20.01
C LEU A 184 16.66 11.93 -20.91
N ILE A 185 15.57 11.42 -20.34
CA ILE A 185 14.35 11.07 -21.07
C ILE A 185 13.14 11.89 -20.61
N THR A 186 12.04 11.81 -21.35
CA THR A 186 10.80 12.51 -21.05
C THR A 186 10.03 11.78 -19.94
N PRO A 187 9.24 12.50 -19.10
CA PRO A 187 8.38 11.89 -18.09
C PRO A 187 7.48 10.78 -18.63
N SER A 188 6.95 10.93 -19.85
CA SER A 188 6.10 9.93 -20.48
C SER A 188 6.86 8.63 -20.76
N VAL A 189 8.05 8.72 -21.36
CA VAL A 189 8.90 7.54 -21.60
C VAL A 189 9.30 6.89 -20.28
N ALA A 190 9.68 7.68 -19.27
CA ALA A 190 10.07 7.16 -17.95
C ALA A 190 8.92 6.46 -17.22
N THR A 191 7.70 7.00 -17.29
CA THR A 191 6.50 6.42 -16.66
C THR A 191 6.00 5.18 -17.40
N SER A 192 6.06 5.18 -18.73
CA SER A 192 5.82 3.97 -19.54
C SER A 192 6.78 2.85 -19.15
N ILE A 193 8.09 3.09 -19.13
CA ILE A 193 9.07 2.05 -18.72
C ILE A 193 8.84 1.62 -17.27
N SER A 194 8.46 2.54 -16.38
CA SER A 194 8.19 2.22 -14.97
C SER A 194 6.99 1.32 -14.76
N ALA A 195 6.03 1.26 -15.69
CA ALA A 195 4.91 0.33 -15.61
C ALA A 195 5.33 -1.14 -15.73
N CYS A 196 6.50 -1.43 -16.32
CA CYS A 196 7.11 -2.76 -16.32
C CYS A 196 7.45 -3.28 -14.91
N ASN A 197 7.46 -2.41 -13.90
CA ASN A 197 7.57 -2.80 -12.49
C ASN A 197 6.58 -3.92 -12.12
N ALA A 198 5.33 -3.89 -12.63
CA ALA A 198 4.36 -4.96 -12.35
C ALA A 198 4.80 -6.34 -12.88
N ALA A 199 5.43 -6.36 -14.06
CA ALA A 199 5.99 -7.58 -14.64
C ALA A 199 7.14 -8.13 -13.77
N PHE A 200 8.05 -7.25 -13.30
CA PHE A 200 9.11 -7.67 -12.39
C PHE A 200 8.60 -8.12 -11.03
N VAL A 201 7.59 -7.45 -10.48
CA VAL A 201 6.94 -7.86 -9.23
C VAL A 201 6.38 -9.28 -9.39
N TYR A 202 5.75 -9.59 -10.52
CA TYR A 202 5.23 -10.93 -10.78
C TYR A 202 6.33 -11.99 -10.87
N ILE A 203 7.39 -11.74 -11.65
CA ILE A 203 8.53 -12.66 -11.78
C ILE A 203 9.17 -12.91 -10.41
N LEU A 204 9.44 -11.83 -9.66
CA LEU A 204 10.05 -11.91 -8.33
C LEU A 204 9.10 -12.57 -7.32
N ALA A 205 7.79 -12.38 -7.42
CA ALA A 205 6.82 -13.06 -6.56
C ALA A 205 6.86 -14.58 -6.77
N ILE A 206 6.94 -15.05 -8.01
CA ILE A 206 7.12 -16.50 -8.27
C ILE A 206 8.40 -17.02 -7.62
N ILE A 207 9.53 -16.33 -7.83
CA ILE A 207 10.84 -16.78 -7.34
C ILE A 207 10.93 -16.74 -5.81
N LEU A 208 10.45 -15.65 -5.19
CA LEU A 208 10.66 -15.38 -3.75
C LEU A 208 9.52 -15.85 -2.86
N LEU A 209 8.28 -15.90 -3.36
CA LEU A 209 7.08 -16.34 -2.61
C LEU A 209 6.60 -17.74 -3.03
N GLY A 210 7.03 -18.27 -4.19
CA GLY A 210 6.57 -19.58 -4.67
C GLY A 210 5.17 -19.57 -5.27
N ASP A 211 4.71 -18.41 -5.76
CA ASP A 211 3.40 -18.27 -6.41
C ASP A 211 3.30 -19.15 -7.67
N THR A 212 2.08 -19.57 -8.03
CA THR A 212 1.83 -20.45 -9.17
C THR A 212 2.10 -19.74 -10.50
N PHE A 213 2.71 -20.48 -11.43
CA PHE A 213 2.94 -20.02 -12.80
C PHE A 213 1.61 -19.90 -13.55
N ASN A 214 1.33 -18.71 -14.08
CA ASN A 214 0.23 -18.47 -15.00
C ASN A 214 0.77 -18.01 -16.37
N ILE A 215 0.39 -18.71 -17.43
CA ILE A 215 0.88 -18.47 -18.79
C ILE A 215 0.46 -17.10 -19.33
N PHE A 216 -0.74 -16.62 -18.99
CA PHE A 216 -1.22 -15.29 -19.41
C PHE A 216 -0.40 -14.17 -18.78
N LYS A 217 0.02 -14.35 -17.52
CA LYS A 217 0.89 -13.39 -16.84
C LYS A 217 2.31 -13.40 -17.43
N ILE A 218 2.82 -14.56 -17.86
CA ILE A 218 4.12 -14.64 -18.58
C ILE A 218 4.03 -13.91 -19.93
N PHE A 219 2.96 -14.15 -20.69
CA PHE A 219 2.71 -13.42 -21.94
C PHE A 219 2.68 -11.91 -21.72
N SER A 220 2.09 -11.47 -20.61
CA SER A 220 2.10 -10.07 -20.21
C SER A 220 3.51 -9.53 -19.99
N VAL A 221 4.40 -10.28 -19.33
CA VAL A 221 5.82 -9.89 -19.14
C VAL A 221 6.50 -9.69 -20.50
N VAL A 222 6.30 -10.61 -21.45
CA VAL A 222 6.88 -10.50 -22.80
C VAL A 222 6.38 -9.26 -23.51
N LEU A 223 5.07 -8.95 -23.42
CA LEU A 223 4.51 -7.72 -23.97
C LEU A 223 5.10 -6.45 -23.34
N ALA A 224 5.36 -6.44 -22.03
CA ALA A 224 6.00 -5.30 -21.36
C ALA A 224 7.41 -5.06 -21.89
N ILE A 225 8.22 -6.12 -22.00
CA ILE A 225 9.59 -6.04 -22.54
C ILE A 225 9.54 -5.59 -24.00
N GLY A 226 8.65 -6.15 -24.81
CA GLY A 226 8.44 -5.76 -26.20
C GLY A 226 8.07 -4.28 -26.34
N GLY A 227 7.16 -3.78 -25.49
CA GLY A 227 6.80 -2.36 -25.47
C GLY A 227 7.97 -1.44 -25.15
N VAL A 228 8.84 -1.80 -24.19
CA VAL A 228 10.07 -1.03 -23.89
C VAL A 228 11.01 -1.02 -25.09
N VAL A 229 11.20 -2.16 -25.76
CA VAL A 229 12.04 -2.25 -26.97
C VAL A 229 11.48 -1.36 -28.08
N VAL A 230 10.17 -1.39 -28.33
CA VAL A 230 9.51 -0.55 -29.34
C VAL A 230 9.71 0.94 -29.06
N ILE A 231 9.53 1.38 -27.80
CA ILE A 231 9.79 2.78 -27.41
C ILE A 231 11.28 3.13 -27.61
N SER A 232 12.18 2.19 -27.35
CA SER A 232 13.62 2.43 -27.45
C SER A 232 14.13 2.49 -28.90
N MET A 233 13.40 1.91 -29.85
CA MET A 233 13.71 1.99 -31.29
C MET A 233 13.27 3.31 -31.93
N ASP A 234 12.59 4.16 -31.17
CA ASP A 234 12.12 5.45 -31.64
C ASP A 234 13.29 6.45 -31.70
N ASN A 235 13.77 6.70 -32.92
CA ASN A 235 14.89 7.59 -33.19
C ASN A 235 14.49 9.09 -33.16
N GLU A 236 13.20 9.42 -33.21
CA GLU A 236 12.75 10.82 -33.17
C GLU A 236 12.65 11.33 -31.74
N LEU A 237 12.35 10.44 -30.80
CA LEU A 237 12.55 10.72 -29.39
C LEU A 237 14.06 10.79 -29.15
N LYS A 238 14.57 11.95 -28.69
CA LYS A 238 15.96 12.14 -28.23
C LYS A 238 16.23 11.32 -26.97
N ILE A 239 16.12 10.01 -27.07
CA ILE A 239 16.25 9.06 -25.97
C ILE A 239 17.71 8.71 -25.85
N GLU A 240 18.32 9.12 -24.75
CA GLU A 240 19.59 8.57 -24.36
C GLU A 240 19.39 7.17 -23.79
N TRP A 241 20.08 6.18 -24.33
CA TRP A 241 20.05 4.78 -23.85
C TRP A 241 20.33 4.65 -22.35
N LEU A 242 21.17 5.55 -21.81
CA LEU A 242 21.46 5.63 -20.39
C LEU A 242 20.21 5.97 -19.56
N GLY A 243 19.30 6.79 -20.07
CA GLY A 243 18.03 7.11 -19.43
C GLY A 243 17.07 5.92 -19.38
N ILE A 244 17.00 5.13 -20.45
CA ILE A 244 16.24 3.87 -20.47
C ILE A 244 16.79 2.91 -19.42
N LEU A 245 18.11 2.73 -19.38
CA LEU A 245 18.76 1.84 -18.42
C LEU A 245 18.46 2.24 -16.97
N PHE A 246 18.52 3.53 -16.65
CA PHE A 246 18.18 4.02 -15.32
C PHE A 246 16.69 3.86 -14.97
N ALA A 247 15.78 4.08 -15.92
CA ALA A 247 14.34 3.86 -15.72
C ALA A 247 14.02 2.37 -15.50
N PHE A 248 14.66 1.48 -16.27
CA PHE A 248 14.53 0.04 -16.13
C PHE A 248 15.09 -0.45 -14.80
N LEU A 249 16.27 0.03 -14.40
CA LEU A 249 16.87 -0.27 -13.10
C LEU A 249 15.97 0.20 -11.94
N SER A 250 15.38 1.39 -12.07
CA SER A 250 14.41 1.90 -11.11
C SER A 250 13.18 0.98 -11.00
N ALA A 251 12.60 0.57 -12.12
CA ALA A 251 11.45 -0.33 -12.14
C ALA A 251 11.77 -1.68 -11.48
N PHE A 252 12.96 -2.22 -11.72
CA PHE A 252 13.42 -3.45 -11.10
C PHE A 252 13.64 -3.29 -9.58
N MET A 253 14.35 -2.25 -9.14
CA MET A 253 14.58 -1.99 -7.71
C MET A 253 13.27 -1.72 -6.96
N ALA A 254 12.31 -1.03 -7.59
CA ALA A 254 10.98 -0.83 -7.05
C ALA A 254 10.20 -2.16 -6.89
N ALA A 255 10.41 -3.11 -7.81
CA ALA A 255 9.81 -4.44 -7.71
C ALA A 255 10.43 -5.25 -6.56
N VAL A 256 11.77 -5.22 -6.43
CA VAL A 256 12.49 -5.85 -5.31
C VAL A 256 12.01 -5.27 -3.98
N TYR A 257 11.86 -3.94 -3.88
CA TYR A 257 11.28 -3.27 -2.71
C TYR A 257 9.90 -3.82 -2.37
N LYS A 258 8.96 -3.84 -3.34
CA LYS A 258 7.57 -4.30 -3.12
C LYS A 258 7.50 -5.77 -2.71
N VAL A 259 8.24 -6.65 -3.38
CA VAL A 259 8.22 -8.10 -3.09
C VAL A 259 8.89 -8.40 -1.76
N SER A 260 10.01 -7.76 -1.45
CA SER A 260 10.67 -7.89 -0.15
C SER A 260 9.78 -7.35 0.98
N PHE A 261 9.06 -6.24 0.74
CA PHE A 261 8.11 -5.68 1.69
C PHE A 261 7.01 -6.69 2.00
N LYS A 262 6.39 -7.27 0.95
CA LYS A 262 5.36 -8.31 1.11
C LYS A 262 5.89 -9.55 1.82
N LYS A 263 7.11 -10.01 1.49
CA LYS A 263 7.72 -11.21 2.11
C LYS A 263 8.07 -11.00 3.58
N ILE A 264 8.61 -9.83 3.92
CA ILE A 264 9.08 -9.55 5.28
C ILE A 264 7.92 -9.12 6.17
N ILE A 265 7.03 -8.25 5.72
CA ILE A 265 5.98 -7.65 6.55
C ILE A 265 4.66 -8.44 6.47
N GLY A 266 4.42 -9.16 5.36
CA GLY A 266 3.20 -9.94 5.16
C GLY A 266 1.98 -9.06 4.98
N ASN A 267 0.84 -9.51 5.51
CA ASN A 267 -0.42 -8.76 5.50
C ASN A 267 -0.35 -7.60 6.50
N ALA A 268 0.19 -6.47 6.05
CA ALA A 268 0.31 -5.23 6.81
C ALA A 268 -1.05 -4.52 6.91
N SER A 269 -1.39 -4.01 8.10
CA SER A 269 -2.49 -3.05 8.22
C SER A 269 -2.09 -1.72 7.59
N LEU A 270 -3.06 -0.86 7.31
CA LEU A 270 -2.80 0.48 6.76
C LEU A 270 -1.97 1.36 7.71
N GLY A 271 -2.22 1.21 9.01
CA GLY A 271 -1.41 1.83 10.05
C GLY A 271 0.02 1.31 10.01
N ASP A 272 0.21 -0.01 9.85
CA ASP A 272 1.54 -0.63 9.75
C ASP A 272 2.32 -0.06 8.54
N VAL A 273 1.67 0.08 7.37
CA VAL A 273 2.29 0.63 6.15
C VAL A 273 2.63 2.11 6.33
N SER A 274 1.74 2.90 6.93
CA SER A 274 1.95 4.35 7.14
C SER A 274 3.06 4.62 8.15
N LEU A 275 3.13 3.81 9.21
CA LEU A 275 4.20 3.84 10.21
C LEU A 275 5.54 3.40 9.61
N PHE A 276 5.54 2.37 8.75
CA PHE A 276 6.72 1.95 8.01
C PHE A 276 7.25 3.07 7.10
N MET A 277 6.37 3.71 6.31
CA MET A 277 6.75 4.82 5.42
C MET A 277 7.32 6.02 6.17
N THR A 278 6.78 6.30 7.36
CA THR A 278 7.28 7.39 8.22
C THR A 278 8.66 7.05 8.79
N CYS A 279 8.88 5.80 9.22
CA CYS A 279 10.20 5.33 9.63
C CYS A 279 11.21 5.38 8.49
N LEU A 280 10.79 4.99 7.28
CA LEU A 280 11.60 5.09 6.07
C LEU A 280 11.97 6.54 5.76
N GLY A 281 11.02 7.48 5.87
CA GLY A 281 11.28 8.92 5.72
C GLY A 281 12.27 9.46 6.77
N PHE A 282 12.18 8.98 8.01
CA PHE A 282 13.11 9.37 9.08
C PHE A 282 14.52 8.84 8.85
N LEU A 283 14.65 7.56 8.48
CA LEU A 283 15.93 6.98 8.12
C LEU A 283 16.51 7.63 6.86
N ASN A 284 15.66 7.98 5.88
CA ASN A 284 16.09 8.75 4.71
C ASN A 284 16.67 10.11 5.11
N LEU A 285 16.00 10.85 6.00
CA LEU A 285 16.47 12.13 6.49
C LEU A 285 17.86 12.01 7.15
N THR A 286 18.07 10.98 7.96
CA THR A 286 19.29 10.78 8.77
C THR A 286 20.44 10.10 8.03
N ILE A 287 20.18 9.21 7.08
CA ILE A 287 21.21 8.47 6.34
C ILE A 287 21.55 9.16 5.01
N ASN A 288 20.55 9.58 4.24
CA ASN A 288 20.77 10.04 2.86
C ASN A 288 21.19 11.51 2.74
N TRP A 289 21.23 12.28 3.84
CA TRP A 289 21.81 13.63 3.78
C TRP A 289 23.33 13.59 3.56
N ILE A 290 24.03 12.56 4.07
CA ILE A 290 25.50 12.43 3.94
C ILE A 290 25.89 12.19 2.47
N PRO A 291 25.35 11.18 1.76
CA PRO A 291 25.64 11.01 0.34
C PRO A 291 25.24 12.21 -0.50
N SER A 292 24.13 12.88 -0.17
CA SER A 292 23.72 14.11 -0.86
C SER A 292 24.76 15.22 -0.70
N LEU A 293 25.32 15.38 0.50
CA LEU A 293 26.37 16.37 0.76
C LEU A 293 27.67 16.00 0.06
N ILE A 294 28.07 14.72 0.08
CA ILE A 294 29.26 14.24 -0.62
C ILE A 294 29.15 14.49 -2.12
N LEU A 295 28.00 14.20 -2.74
CA LEU A 295 27.76 14.43 -4.17
C LEU A 295 27.81 15.92 -4.54
N ALA A 296 27.32 16.80 -3.65
CA ALA A 296 27.41 18.24 -3.81
C ALA A 296 28.85 18.76 -3.67
N LEU A 297 29.62 18.26 -2.68
CA LEU A 297 31.00 18.68 -2.44
C LEU A 297 31.99 18.14 -3.48
N THR A 298 31.75 16.95 -4.02
CA THR A 298 32.56 16.35 -5.09
C THR A 298 32.30 16.97 -6.46
N GLY A 299 31.30 17.85 -6.58
CA GLY A 299 30.94 18.52 -7.84
C GLY A 299 30.27 17.59 -8.86
N VAL A 300 29.97 16.33 -8.49
CA VAL A 300 29.18 15.40 -9.32
C VAL A 300 27.75 15.93 -9.48
N GLU A 301 27.22 16.60 -8.45
CA GLU A 301 25.97 17.33 -8.50
C GLU A 301 26.21 18.82 -8.27
N THR A 302 25.73 19.67 -9.18
CA THR A 302 25.79 21.13 -9.00
C THR A 302 24.58 21.58 -8.20
N LEU A 303 24.82 21.99 -6.95
CA LEU A 303 23.79 22.45 -6.03
C LEU A 303 24.09 23.87 -5.54
N HIS A 304 23.58 24.88 -6.25
CA HIS A 304 23.57 26.24 -5.74
C HIS A 304 22.26 26.50 -4.98
N PHE A 305 22.30 26.38 -3.65
CA PHE A 305 21.13 26.47 -2.78
C PHE A 305 20.27 27.73 -2.99
N ALA A 306 20.89 28.87 -3.32
CA ALA A 306 20.22 30.14 -3.57
C ALA A 306 19.41 30.16 -4.89
N TYR A 307 19.80 29.37 -5.88
CA TYR A 307 19.14 29.26 -7.19
C TYR A 307 18.34 27.97 -7.34
N ALA A 308 18.19 27.19 -6.27
CA ALA A 308 17.41 25.97 -6.28
C ALA A 308 15.94 26.29 -6.60
N PRO A 309 15.28 25.53 -7.50
CA PRO A 309 13.89 25.76 -7.89
C PRO A 309 12.94 25.24 -6.80
N TRP A 310 12.90 25.94 -5.67
CA TRP A 310 12.13 25.57 -4.48
C TRP A 310 10.65 25.35 -4.78
N GLY A 311 10.03 26.19 -5.63
CA GLY A 311 8.61 26.05 -6.00
C GLY A 311 8.30 24.69 -6.64
N PRO A 312 8.90 24.35 -7.80
CA PRO A 312 8.72 23.05 -8.43
C PRO A 312 9.14 21.86 -7.54
N MET A 313 10.20 22.00 -6.74
CA MET A 313 10.66 20.94 -5.83
C MET A 313 9.67 20.65 -4.70
N VAL A 314 9.17 21.70 -4.03
CA VAL A 314 8.14 21.56 -2.98
C VAL A 314 6.84 21.03 -3.58
N GLY A 315 6.45 21.50 -4.76
CA GLY A 315 5.30 20.97 -5.50
C GLY A 315 5.43 19.47 -5.77
N ALA A 316 6.56 19.03 -6.33
CA ALA A 316 6.84 17.61 -6.57
C ALA A 316 6.79 16.79 -5.27
N ALA A 317 7.39 17.30 -4.20
CA ALA A 317 7.40 16.62 -2.91
C ALA A 317 5.99 16.48 -2.30
N LEU A 318 5.18 17.54 -2.34
CA LEU A 318 3.80 17.51 -1.84
C LEU A 318 2.91 16.58 -2.67
N LEU A 319 3.06 16.59 -4.00
CA LEU A 319 2.33 15.70 -4.90
C LEU A 319 2.73 14.24 -4.70
N SER A 320 4.02 13.96 -4.50
CA SER A 320 4.53 12.63 -4.16
C SER A 320 3.99 12.14 -2.82
N MET A 321 3.96 12.99 -1.80
CA MET A 321 3.34 12.68 -0.51
C MET A 321 1.84 12.40 -0.69
N ALA A 322 1.12 13.24 -1.42
CA ALA A 322 -0.31 13.06 -1.71
C ALA A 322 -0.57 11.76 -2.48
N PHE A 323 0.28 11.41 -3.44
CA PHE A 323 0.23 10.15 -4.18
C PHE A 323 0.39 8.94 -3.25
N ASN A 324 1.44 8.92 -2.42
CA ASN A 324 1.68 7.83 -1.47
C ASN A 324 0.53 7.70 -0.46
N PHE A 325 0.02 8.82 0.03
CA PHE A 325 -1.13 8.84 0.92
C PHE A 325 -2.39 8.30 0.24
N THR A 326 -2.66 8.71 -0.99
CA THR A 326 -3.83 8.27 -1.78
C THR A 326 -3.74 6.79 -2.12
N ILE A 327 -2.54 6.23 -2.38
CA ILE A 327 -2.37 4.78 -2.55
C ILE A 327 -2.70 4.04 -1.26
N ASN A 328 -2.13 4.47 -0.13
CA ASN A 328 -2.35 3.81 1.16
C ASN A 328 -3.84 3.85 1.52
N PHE A 329 -4.47 5.01 1.45
CA PHE A 329 -5.89 5.17 1.71
C PHE A 329 -6.78 4.52 0.65
N GLY A 330 -6.33 4.49 -0.59
CA GLY A 330 -7.01 3.86 -1.71
C GLY A 330 -7.10 2.35 -1.56
N ILE A 331 -6.02 1.69 -1.13
CA ILE A 331 -6.02 0.25 -0.81
C ILE A 331 -6.91 -0.04 0.41
N ALA A 332 -7.03 0.91 1.34
CA ALA A 332 -7.92 0.80 2.51
C ALA A 332 -9.39 0.76 2.14
N LEU A 333 -9.77 1.63 1.20
CA LEU A 333 -11.15 1.91 0.87
C LEU A 333 -11.66 1.10 -0.31
N LEU A 334 -10.76 0.82 -1.24
CA LEU A 334 -11.07 0.27 -2.55
C LEU A 334 -10.32 -1.05 -2.74
N ASN A 335 -10.72 -1.75 -3.80
CA ASN A 335 -9.95 -2.87 -4.27
C ASN A 335 -8.57 -2.38 -4.78
N PRO A 336 -7.44 -3.01 -4.40
CA PRO A 336 -6.10 -2.68 -4.91
C PRO A 336 -6.01 -2.62 -6.45
N LEU A 337 -6.86 -3.36 -7.15
CA LEU A 337 -6.96 -3.32 -8.62
C LEU A 337 -7.37 -1.92 -9.11
N VAL A 338 -8.28 -1.24 -8.41
CA VAL A 338 -8.74 0.12 -8.77
C VAL A 338 -7.61 1.13 -8.66
N ILE A 339 -6.78 1.03 -7.62
CA ILE A 339 -5.61 1.90 -7.43
C ILE A 339 -4.58 1.67 -8.54
N SER A 340 -4.40 0.42 -8.95
CA SER A 340 -3.50 0.08 -10.04
C SER A 340 -3.97 0.67 -11.38
N VAL A 341 -5.28 0.71 -11.64
CA VAL A 341 -5.84 1.40 -12.82
C VAL A 341 -5.56 2.91 -12.78
N GLY A 342 -5.65 3.56 -11.61
CA GLY A 342 -5.26 4.97 -11.46
C GLY A 342 -3.80 5.24 -11.81
N MET A 343 -2.89 4.36 -11.39
CA MET A 343 -1.48 4.46 -11.79
C MET A 343 -1.28 4.30 -13.31
N LEU A 344 -2.06 3.41 -13.95
CA LEU A 344 -2.04 3.18 -15.39
C LEU A 344 -2.50 4.42 -16.18
N LEU A 345 -3.59 5.06 -15.73
CA LEU A 345 -4.08 6.32 -16.32
C LEU A 345 -3.06 7.47 -16.20
N GLY A 346 -2.11 7.37 -15.27
CA GLY A 346 -0.99 8.30 -15.19
C GLY A 346 -0.09 8.33 -16.44
N ILE A 347 0.01 7.23 -17.19
CA ILE A 347 0.86 7.15 -18.40
C ILE A 347 0.31 8.03 -19.53
N PRO A 348 -0.93 7.86 -20.02
CA PRO A 348 -1.48 8.74 -21.06
C PRO A 348 -1.61 10.19 -20.60
N LEU A 349 -1.85 10.44 -19.30
CA LEU A 349 -1.82 11.80 -18.76
C LEU A 349 -0.42 12.43 -18.86
N ASN A 350 0.66 11.68 -18.59
CA ASN A 350 2.01 12.19 -18.78
C ASN A 350 2.27 12.52 -20.24
N THR A 351 1.87 11.64 -21.16
CA THR A 351 1.98 11.87 -22.61
C THR A 351 1.27 13.14 -23.04
N LEU A 352 0.04 13.36 -22.56
CA LEU A 352 -0.73 14.56 -22.88
C LEU A 352 -0.02 15.83 -22.40
N ILE A 353 0.51 15.83 -21.18
CA ILE A 353 1.27 16.98 -20.64
C ILE A 353 2.55 17.19 -21.45
N ASP A 354 3.25 16.13 -21.82
CA ASP A 354 4.48 16.23 -22.61
C ASP A 354 4.21 16.76 -24.03
N ILE A 355 3.10 16.39 -24.68
CA ILE A 355 2.69 16.97 -25.98
C ILE A 355 2.40 18.47 -25.82
N ILE A 356 1.62 18.86 -24.81
CA ILE A 356 1.20 20.25 -24.61
C ILE A 356 2.37 21.16 -24.20
N PHE A 357 3.20 20.73 -23.25
CA PHE A 357 4.22 21.59 -22.63
C PHE A 357 5.62 21.42 -23.23
N ARG A 358 5.89 20.31 -23.91
CA ARG A 358 7.23 20.02 -24.47
C ARG A 358 7.24 19.88 -25.99
N ASN A 359 6.10 20.10 -26.66
CA ASN A 359 5.92 19.94 -28.11
C ASN A 359 6.51 18.61 -28.61
N LEU A 360 6.18 17.52 -27.90
CA LEU A 360 6.59 16.19 -28.31
C LEU A 360 5.78 15.74 -29.52
N ASP A 361 6.49 15.43 -30.61
CA ASP A 361 5.90 14.74 -31.75
C ASP A 361 5.51 13.33 -31.30
N ALA A 362 4.20 13.08 -31.23
CA ALA A 362 3.67 11.78 -30.84
C ALA A 362 3.87 10.79 -31.99
N THR A 363 5.05 10.21 -32.04
CA THR A 363 5.42 9.21 -33.04
C THR A 363 4.55 7.96 -32.93
N PRO A 364 4.29 7.28 -34.05
CA PRO A 364 3.57 6.02 -34.04
C PRO A 364 4.25 4.94 -33.16
N LEU A 365 5.59 4.89 -33.15
CA LEU A 365 6.36 3.93 -32.36
C LEU A 365 6.16 4.14 -30.86
N PHE A 366 6.21 5.39 -30.38
CA PHE A 366 5.93 5.72 -28.99
C PHE A 366 4.52 5.31 -28.55
N ILE A 367 3.52 5.59 -29.39
CA ILE A 367 2.11 5.23 -29.11
C ILE A 367 1.96 3.71 -29.05
N ILE A 368 2.48 2.98 -30.05
CA ILE A 368 2.41 1.51 -30.09
C ILE A 368 3.09 0.90 -28.86
N GLY A 369 4.31 1.35 -28.55
CA GLY A 369 5.07 0.86 -27.41
C GLY A 369 4.38 1.15 -26.07
N THR A 370 3.82 2.35 -25.90
CA THR A 370 3.04 2.72 -24.71
C THR A 370 1.78 1.86 -24.59
N CYS A 371 1.04 1.64 -25.68
CA CYS A 371 -0.13 0.76 -25.71
C CYS A 371 0.22 -0.69 -25.32
N LEU A 372 1.34 -1.22 -25.81
CA LEU A 372 1.82 -2.57 -25.45
C LEU A 372 2.12 -2.70 -23.95
N ILE A 373 2.76 -1.69 -23.35
CA ILE A 373 3.04 -1.69 -21.90
C ILE A 373 1.74 -1.56 -21.10
N CYS A 374 0.82 -0.68 -21.53
CA CYS A 374 -0.47 -0.53 -20.88
C CYS A 374 -1.27 -1.84 -20.90
N LEU A 375 -1.29 -2.52 -22.05
CA LEU A 375 -1.94 -3.82 -22.22
C LEU A 375 -1.30 -4.89 -21.32
N SER A 376 0.03 -4.95 -21.28
CA SER A 376 0.76 -5.85 -20.38
C SER A 376 0.36 -5.68 -18.92
N PHE A 377 0.32 -4.43 -18.45
CA PHE A 377 -0.04 -4.12 -17.08
C PHE A 377 -1.51 -4.50 -16.77
N LEU A 378 -2.44 -4.24 -17.71
CA LEU A 378 -3.84 -4.65 -17.59
C LEU A 378 -3.97 -6.18 -17.48
N LEU A 379 -3.26 -6.93 -18.33
CA LEU A 379 -3.29 -8.39 -18.29
C LEU A 379 -2.78 -8.92 -16.94
N ILE A 380 -1.70 -8.37 -16.39
CA ILE A 380 -1.17 -8.77 -15.06
C ILE A 380 -2.20 -8.58 -13.93
N ILE A 381 -3.00 -7.52 -14.01
CA ILE A 381 -4.01 -7.16 -13.00
C ILE A 381 -5.20 -8.12 -13.01
N ILE A 382 -5.51 -8.73 -14.15
CA ILE A 382 -6.68 -9.62 -14.25
C ILE A 382 -6.50 -10.84 -13.34
N PRO A 383 -7.45 -11.11 -12.42
CA PRO A 383 -7.39 -12.28 -11.54
C PRO A 383 -7.81 -13.55 -12.28
N TYR A 384 -6.91 -14.10 -13.11
CA TYR A 384 -7.15 -15.31 -13.90
C TYR A 384 -7.58 -16.53 -13.06
N ASP A 385 -7.13 -16.60 -11.81
CA ASP A 385 -7.45 -17.71 -10.90
C ASP A 385 -8.95 -17.75 -10.53
N LYS A 386 -9.64 -16.59 -10.59
CA LYS A 386 -11.09 -16.49 -10.35
C LYS A 386 -11.93 -16.71 -11.61
N LEU A 387 -11.33 -16.62 -12.78
CA LEU A 387 -12.03 -16.76 -14.07
C LEU A 387 -12.10 -18.21 -14.55
N GLY A 388 -11.53 -19.17 -13.82
CA GLY A 388 -11.56 -20.60 -14.19
C GLY A 388 -10.78 -20.94 -15.47
N ILE A 389 -10.05 -19.98 -16.04
CA ILE A 389 -9.29 -20.14 -17.30
C ILE A 389 -7.98 -20.94 -17.07
N ASN A 390 -7.66 -21.28 -15.82
CA ASN A 390 -6.59 -22.22 -15.52
C ASN A 390 -7.10 -23.67 -15.65
N GLY A 391 -7.36 -24.07 -16.90
CA GLY A 391 -7.58 -25.47 -17.26
C GLY A 391 -6.31 -26.30 -17.05
N ASN A 392 -6.40 -27.27 -16.15
CA ASN A 392 -5.89 -28.64 -16.29
C ASN A 392 -4.45 -28.98 -16.69
N CYS A 393 -3.48 -28.06 -16.79
CA CYS A 393 -2.11 -28.47 -17.16
C CYS A 393 -1.14 -28.78 -16.02
N TRP A 394 -1.43 -28.42 -14.76
CA TRP A 394 -0.47 -28.64 -13.64
C TRP A 394 -1.06 -29.20 -12.34
N LYS A 395 -2.36 -29.54 -12.31
CA LYS A 395 -2.99 -30.13 -11.11
C LYS A 395 -2.64 -31.61 -10.92
N ASN A 396 -2.20 -32.34 -11.95
CA ASN A 396 -1.94 -33.77 -11.86
C ASN A 396 -0.68 -34.18 -11.07
N ASN A 397 0.13 -33.23 -10.58
CA ASN A 397 1.27 -33.55 -9.70
C ASN A 397 1.14 -33.06 -8.25
N LYS A 398 0.07 -32.32 -7.90
CA LYS A 398 -0.16 -31.89 -6.50
C LYS A 398 -1.12 -32.79 -5.74
N THR A 399 -2.03 -33.49 -6.42
CA THR A 399 -2.98 -34.40 -5.78
C THR A 399 -2.32 -35.62 -5.14
N SER A 400 -1.14 -36.07 -5.58
CA SER A 400 -0.38 -37.12 -4.86
C SER A 400 0.45 -36.61 -3.68
N ALA A 401 0.68 -35.30 -3.54
CA ALA A 401 1.47 -34.74 -2.43
C ALA A 401 0.60 -34.36 -1.23
N GLU A 402 -0.66 -33.99 -1.45
CA GLU A 402 -1.61 -33.65 -0.38
C GLU A 402 -2.24 -34.89 0.29
N GLU A 403 -2.33 -36.04 -0.39
CA GLU A 403 -2.82 -37.30 0.23
C GLU A 403 -1.83 -38.00 1.18
N ILE A 404 -0.55 -37.61 1.19
CA ILE A 404 0.49 -38.25 2.03
C ILE A 404 0.72 -37.49 3.36
N CYS A 405 0.37 -36.20 3.45
CA CYS A 405 0.53 -35.41 4.69
C CYS A 405 -0.68 -35.47 5.64
N GLU A 406 -1.75 -36.18 5.29
CA GLU A 406 -2.92 -36.37 6.18
C GLU A 406 -2.88 -37.73 6.94
N LYS A 407 -1.77 -38.47 6.85
CA LYS A 407 -1.55 -39.76 7.55
C LYS A 407 -0.21 -39.89 8.29
N MET A 408 0.45 -38.78 8.61
CA MET A 408 1.50 -38.68 9.65
C MET A 408 1.22 -37.47 10.52
#